data_AF-A0A9E1ZKD3-F1
#
_entry.id   AF-A0A9E1ZKD3-F1
#
_cell.length_a   1.000
_cell.length_b   1.000
_cell.length_c   1.000
_cell.angle_alpha   90.00
_cell.angle_beta   90.00
_cell.angle_gamma   90.00
#
_symmetry.space_group_name_H-M   'P 1'
#
loop_
_entity.id
_entity.type
_entity.pdbx_description
1 polymer ?
#
loop_
_entity_poly.entity_id
_entity_poly.type
_entity_poly.pdbx_seq_one_letter_code
_entity_poly.pdbx_strand_id
1 'polypeptide(L)'
;MIKNLETNKKLWLSVAFLSLIAALVGVFNQDVYSTVLRSDLLPGTISQDFVTILAGATLLFLSLKTDQKDTKKQILILSLLAYIFYGYGIYVIERMYKRTLSALYGDILALFLGFDLQLAQY
;
A
#
# COMPACT_ATOMS: atom_id res chain seq x y z
N MET A 1 11.63 16.98 -6.76
CA MET A 1 10.52 17.56 -5.96
C MET A 1 10.69 17.21 -4.48
N ILE A 2 11.16 16.01 -4.15
CA ILE A 2 11.45 15.57 -2.77
C ILE A 2 12.94 15.75 -2.46
N LYS A 3 13.27 16.46 -1.36
CA LYS A 3 14.66 16.74 -0.93
C LYS A 3 15.35 15.51 -0.32
N ASN A 4 14.65 14.75 0.54
CA ASN A 4 15.18 13.56 1.23
C ASN A 4 14.84 12.26 0.49
N LEU A 5 15.25 12.12 -0.77
CA LEU A 5 14.82 10.99 -1.62
C LEU A 5 15.21 9.62 -1.05
N GLU A 6 16.38 9.48 -0.41
CA GLU A 6 16.83 8.19 0.11
C GLU A 6 15.92 7.63 1.21
N THR A 7 15.54 8.46 2.18
CA THR A 7 14.60 8.08 3.25
C THR A 7 13.23 7.75 2.67
N ASN A 8 12.74 8.58 1.74
CA ASN A 8 11.45 8.37 1.09
C ASN A 8 11.45 7.08 0.26
N LYS A 9 12.53 6.77 -0.46
CA LYS A 9 12.68 5.49 -1.16
C LYS A 9 12.56 4.29 -0.22
N LYS A 10 13.17 4.34 0.96
CA LYS A 10 13.06 3.24 1.94
C LYS A 10 11.61 3.03 2.37
N LEU A 11 10.87 4.13 2.61
CA LEU A 11 9.44 4.07 2.93
C LEU A 11 8.64 3.49 1.76
N TRP A 12 8.88 3.96 0.54
CA TRP A 12 8.17 3.48 -0.66
C TRP A 12 8.41 2.00 -0.93
N LEU A 13 9.65 1.54 -0.79
CA LEU A 13 10.02 0.13 -0.91
C LEU A 13 9.32 -0.72 0.16
N SER A 14 9.26 -0.21 1.40
CA SER A 14 8.58 -0.90 2.51
C SER A 14 7.08 -1.03 2.25
N VAL A 15 6.41 0.06 1.85
CA VAL A 15 4.99 0.05 1.50
C VAL A 15 4.73 -0.89 0.31
N ALA A 16 5.55 -0.82 -0.74
CA ALA A 16 5.41 -1.70 -1.90
C ALA A 16 5.54 -3.17 -1.51
N PHE A 17 6.54 -3.53 -0.71
CA PHE A 17 6.76 -4.89 -0.28
C PHE A 17 5.63 -5.43 0.61
N LEU A 18 5.19 -4.65 1.61
CA LEU A 18 4.10 -5.04 2.50
C LEU A 18 2.77 -5.15 1.75
N SER A 19 2.48 -4.21 0.84
CA SER A 19 1.28 -4.25 -0.01
C SER A 19 1.24 -5.49 -0.90
N LEU A 20 2.39 -5.88 -1.47
CA LEU A 20 2.50 -7.11 -2.27
C LEU A 20 2.22 -8.36 -1.44
N ILE A 21 2.81 -8.48 -0.25
CA ILE A 21 2.54 -9.61 0.65
C ILE A 21 1.06 -9.67 1.00
N ALA A 22 0.49 -8.54 1.43
CA ALA A 22 -0.91 -8.47 1.84
C ALA A 22 -1.86 -8.87 0.69
N ALA A 23 -1.65 -8.32 -0.50
CA ALA A 23 -2.47 -8.61 -1.67
C ALA A 23 -2.30 -10.05 -2.18
N LEU A 24 -1.09 -10.60 -2.15
CA LEU A 24 -0.85 -12.01 -2.50
C LEU A 24 -1.58 -12.95 -1.54
N VAL A 25 -1.51 -12.67 -0.22
CA VAL A 25 -2.26 -13.44 0.78
C VAL A 25 -3.76 -13.33 0.54
N GLY A 26 -4.28 -12.14 0.24
CA GLY A 26 -5.71 -11.93 -0.04
C GLY A 26 -6.22 -12.69 -1.28
N VAL A 27 -5.43 -12.72 -2.36
CA VAL A 27 -5.79 -13.45 -3.59
C VAL A 27 -5.72 -14.97 -3.41
N PHE A 28 -4.65 -15.48 -2.80
CA PHE A 28 -4.40 -16.93 -2.71
C PHE A 28 -5.02 -17.59 -1.48
N ASN A 29 -5.35 -16.82 -0.44
CA ASN A 29 -5.95 -17.32 0.79
C ASN A 29 -7.18 -16.48 1.16
N GLN A 30 -8.27 -16.66 0.43
CA GLN A 30 -9.51 -15.89 0.58
C GLN A 30 -10.21 -16.14 1.93
N ASP A 31 -9.85 -17.21 2.66
CA ASP A 31 -10.36 -17.50 4.02
C ASP A 31 -9.94 -16.43 5.04
N VAL A 32 -9.00 -15.55 4.70
CA VAL A 32 -8.70 -14.36 5.52
C VAL A 32 -9.90 -13.40 5.59
N TYR A 33 -10.78 -13.42 4.61
CA TYR A 33 -11.97 -12.57 4.51
C TYR A 33 -13.25 -13.22 5.04
N SER A 34 -13.30 -14.55 5.16
CA SER A 34 -14.52 -15.32 5.40
C SER A 34 -15.28 -15.02 6.71
N THR A 35 -14.60 -14.50 7.73
CA THR A 35 -15.21 -14.15 9.03
C THR A 35 -15.49 -12.66 9.18
N VAL A 36 -15.14 -11.87 8.17
CA VAL A 36 -14.98 -10.43 8.31
C VAL A 36 -15.80 -9.68 7.25
N LEU A 37 -15.72 -10.15 6.01
CA LEU A 37 -16.46 -9.60 4.89
C LEU A 37 -17.72 -10.40 4.64
N ARG A 38 -18.77 -9.68 4.23
CA ARG A 38 -19.95 -10.30 3.65
C ARG A 38 -19.59 -10.91 2.29
N SER A 39 -20.20 -12.05 1.97
CA SER A 39 -19.86 -12.84 0.78
C SER A 39 -20.06 -12.09 -0.54
N ASP A 40 -20.93 -11.08 -0.57
CA ASP A 40 -21.21 -10.20 -1.71
C ASP A 40 -20.08 -9.20 -2.00
N LEU A 41 -19.27 -8.84 -1.00
CA LEU A 41 -18.13 -7.93 -1.14
C LEU A 41 -16.82 -8.65 -1.49
N LEU A 42 -16.81 -9.98 -1.40
CA LEU A 42 -15.63 -10.82 -1.62
C LEU A 42 -15.04 -10.67 -3.03
N PRO A 43 -15.83 -10.69 -4.14
CA PRO A 43 -15.29 -10.50 -5.49
C PRO A 43 -14.65 -9.12 -5.69
N GLY A 44 -15.23 -8.09 -5.07
CA GLY A 44 -14.69 -6.73 -5.11
C GLY A 44 -13.36 -6.62 -4.39
N THR A 45 -13.25 -7.23 -3.21
CA THR A 45 -12.01 -7.29 -2.43
C THR A 45 -10.90 -8.04 -3.17
N ILE A 46 -11.20 -9.19 -3.76
CA ILE A 46 -10.22 -9.96 -4.56
C ILE A 46 -9.76 -9.17 -5.78
N SER A 47 -10.69 -8.48 -6.45
CA SER A 47 -10.35 -7.60 -7.59
C SER A 47 -9.44 -6.46 -7.15
N GLN A 48 -9.69 -5.86 -5.98
CA GLN A 48 -8.85 -4.83 -5.40
C GLN A 48 -7.45 -5.36 -5.06
N ASP A 49 -7.32 -6.55 -4.48
CA ASP A 49 -6.02 -7.16 -4.20
C ASP A 49 -5.24 -7.43 -5.49
N PHE A 50 -5.91 -7.90 -6.55
CA PHE A 50 -5.25 -8.11 -7.83
C PHE A 50 -4.69 -6.80 -8.41
N VAL A 51 -5.47 -5.70 -8.37
CA VAL A 51 -4.98 -4.37 -8.76
C VAL A 51 -3.83 -3.91 -7.84
N THR A 52 -3.92 -4.23 -6.55
CA THR A 52 -2.86 -3.89 -5.57
C THR A 52 -1.57 -4.66 -5.82
N ILE A 53 -1.61 -5.90 -6.32
CA ILE A 53 -0.42 -6.62 -6.78
C ILE A 53 0.26 -5.85 -7.92
N LEU A 54 -0.51 -5.41 -8.92
CA LEU A 54 0.02 -4.64 -10.04
C LEU A 54 0.58 -3.28 -9.60
N ALA A 55 -0.14 -2.58 -8.74
CA ALA A 55 0.26 -1.29 -8.17
C ALA A 55 1.53 -1.42 -7.31
N GLY A 56 1.59 -2.43 -6.44
CA GLY A 56 2.72 -2.72 -5.57
C GLY A 56 3.97 -3.12 -6.37
N ALA A 57 3.83 -3.96 -7.39
CA ALA A 57 4.94 -4.32 -8.28
C ALA A 57 5.47 -3.10 -9.04
N THR A 58 4.57 -2.25 -9.54
CA THR A 58 4.93 -1.01 -10.22
C THR A 58 5.62 -0.03 -9.28
N LEU A 59 5.09 0.14 -8.06
CA LEU A 59 5.68 0.98 -7.03
C LEU A 59 7.08 0.50 -6.63
N LEU A 60 7.27 -0.81 -6.47
CA LEU A 60 8.57 -1.42 -6.14
C LEU A 60 9.59 -1.10 -7.25
N PHE A 61 9.23 -1.35 -8.51
CA PHE A 61 10.10 -1.07 -9.66
C PHE A 61 10.45 0.42 -9.79
N LEU A 62 9.46 1.30 -9.66
CA LEU A 62 9.67 2.74 -9.75
C LEU A 62 10.53 3.25 -8.58
N SER A 63 10.33 2.75 -7.37
CA SER A 63 11.10 3.15 -6.20
C SER A 63 12.59 2.82 -6.35
N LEU A 64 12.93 1.70 -6.98
CA LEU A 64 14.31 1.35 -7.29
C LEU A 64 14.93 2.28 -8.35
N LYS A 65 14.18 2.61 -9.42
CA LYS A 65 14.67 3.37 -10.59
C LYS A 65 14.49 4.89 -10.55
N THR A 66 13.92 5.45 -9.49
CA THR A 66 13.63 6.90 -9.42
C THR A 66 14.84 7.69 -8.95
N ASP A 67 15.22 8.74 -9.67
CA ASP A 67 16.21 9.71 -9.20
C ASP A 67 15.58 11.03 -8.77
N GLN A 68 16.35 11.90 -8.11
CA GLN A 68 15.86 13.18 -7.59
C GLN A 68 15.32 14.11 -8.68
N LYS A 69 15.86 13.97 -9.91
CA LYS A 69 15.49 14.75 -11.09
C LYS A 69 14.24 14.24 -11.79
N ASP A 70 13.78 13.02 -11.48
CA ASP A 70 12.65 12.37 -12.15
C ASP A 70 11.30 12.76 -11.54
N THR A 71 10.89 14.02 -11.70
CA THR A 71 9.63 14.52 -11.13
C THR A 71 8.41 13.71 -11.56
N LYS A 72 8.36 13.24 -12.83
CA LYS A 72 7.26 12.42 -13.34
C LYS A 72 7.14 11.08 -12.59
N LYS A 73 8.26 10.42 -12.31
CA LYS A 73 8.27 9.16 -11.54
C LYS A 73 7.85 9.40 -10.09
N GLN A 74 8.30 10.50 -9.49
CA GLN A 74 7.89 10.90 -8.13
C GLN A 74 6.38 11.13 -8.04
N ILE A 75 5.76 11.79 -9.01
CA ILE A 75 4.30 11.97 -9.07
C ILE A 75 3.58 10.62 -9.18
N LEU A 76 4.06 9.73 -10.06
CA LEU A 76 3.45 8.41 -10.24
C LEU A 76 3.53 7.57 -8.94
N ILE A 77 4.68 7.62 -8.25
CA ILE A 77 4.87 6.98 -6.95
C ILE A 77 3.87 7.52 -5.92
N LEU A 78 3.70 8.84 -5.83
CA LEU A 78 2.72 9.48 -4.93
C LEU A 78 1.30 9.00 -5.22
N SER A 79 0.90 8.94 -6.49
CA SER A 79 -0.42 8.44 -6.88
C SER A 79 -0.66 6.98 -6.47
N LEU A 80 0.36 6.12 -6.65
CA LEU A 80 0.28 4.71 -6.25
C LEU A 80 0.22 4.55 -4.73
N LEU A 81 1.00 5.34 -3.98
CA LEU A 81 0.94 5.35 -2.52
C LEU A 81 -0.43 5.77 -2.02
N ALA A 82 -1.03 6.81 -2.60
CA ALA A 82 -2.38 7.27 -2.24
C ALA A 82 -3.44 6.20 -2.53
N TYR A 83 -3.34 5.49 -3.65
CA TYR A 83 -4.22 4.36 -3.97
C TYR A 83 -4.10 3.23 -2.92
N ILE A 84 -2.88 2.80 -2.60
CA ILE A 84 -2.62 1.74 -1.62
C ILE A 84 -3.12 2.15 -0.23
N PHE A 85 -2.89 3.41 0.15
CA PHE A 85 -3.37 3.98 1.41
C PHE A 85 -4.89 3.99 1.48
N TYR A 86 -5.57 4.38 0.40
CA TYR A 86 -7.04 4.34 0.35
C TYR A 86 -7.56 2.91 0.50
N GLY A 87 -7.02 1.96 -0.28
CA GLY A 87 -7.46 0.57 -0.27
C GLY A 87 -7.31 -0.09 1.10
N TYR A 88 -6.15 0.06 1.75
CA TYR A 88 -5.91 -0.52 3.07
C TYR A 88 -6.45 0.31 4.23
N GLY A 89 -6.56 1.63 4.05
CA GLY A 89 -7.14 2.53 5.04
C GLY A 89 -8.60 2.21 5.35
N ILE A 90 -9.38 1.82 4.34
CA ILE A 90 -10.77 1.37 4.55
C ILE A 90 -10.82 0.16 5.49
N TYR A 91 -9.98 -0.85 5.26
CA TYR A 91 -9.92 -1.99 6.17
C TYR A 91 -9.54 -1.55 7.58
N VAL A 92 -8.55 -0.66 7.76
CA VAL A 92 -8.12 -0.15 9.08
C VAL A 92 -9.20 0.68 9.80
N ILE A 93 -10.06 1.37 9.07
CA ILE A 93 -11.12 2.19 9.68
C ILE A 93 -12.35 1.33 10.02
N GLU A 94 -12.76 0.44 9.12
CA GLU A 94 -13.99 -0.36 9.25
C GLU A 94 -13.86 -1.55 10.20
N ARG A 95 -12.70 -1.73 10.84
CA ARG A 95 -12.42 -2.85 11.77
C ARG A 95 -12.60 -4.23 11.17
N MET A 96 -12.44 -4.33 9.85
CA MET A 96 -12.61 -5.58 9.12
C MET A 96 -11.36 -6.46 9.26
N TYR A 97 -11.19 -7.21 10.36
CA TYR A 97 -10.03 -8.14 10.48
C TYR A 97 -10.21 -9.50 11.18
N LYS A 98 -9.37 -10.45 10.74
CA LYS A 98 -8.66 -11.44 11.56
C LYS A 98 -7.30 -10.87 12.02
N ARG A 99 -6.79 -11.31 13.18
CA ARG A 99 -5.59 -10.75 13.87
C ARG A 99 -4.34 -10.57 12.98
N THR A 100 -4.10 -11.47 12.03
CA THR A 100 -2.83 -11.52 11.26
C THR A 100 -2.72 -10.47 10.14
N LEU A 101 -3.81 -10.18 9.42
CA LEU A 101 -3.82 -9.19 8.34
C LEU A 101 -3.93 -7.75 8.86
N SER A 102 -4.53 -7.59 10.06
CA SER A 102 -4.69 -6.28 10.71
C SER A 102 -3.36 -5.56 10.99
N ALA A 103 -2.33 -6.31 11.39
CA ALA A 103 -1.02 -5.76 11.67
C ALA A 103 -0.37 -5.21 10.39
N LEU A 104 -0.46 -5.96 9.29
CA LEU A 104 0.07 -5.55 7.98
C LEU A 104 -0.61 -4.28 7.45
N TYR A 105 -1.94 -4.20 7.54
CA TYR A 105 -2.66 -3.00 7.11
C TYR A 105 -2.31 -1.78 7.98
N GLY A 106 -2.17 -1.98 9.30
CA GLY A 106 -1.73 -0.94 10.23
C GLY A 106 -0.31 -0.45 9.94
N ASP A 107 0.62 -1.35 9.65
CA ASP A 107 2.01 -1.01 9.31
C ASP A 107 2.07 -0.21 8.00
N ILE A 108 1.29 -0.59 6.99
CA ILE A 108 1.18 0.16 5.72
C ILE A 108 0.64 1.57 5.99
N LEU A 109 -0.40 1.70 6.83
CA LEU A 109 -0.97 3.00 7.20
C LEU A 109 0.04 3.88 7.95
N ALA A 110 0.74 3.31 8.94
CA ALA A 110 1.73 4.03 9.73
C ALA A 110 2.91 4.51 8.87
N LEU A 111 3.38 3.68 7.93
CA LEU A 111 4.44 4.05 6.99
C LEU A 111 4.01 5.18 6.05
N PHE A 112 2.75 5.17 5.57
CA PHE A 112 2.22 6.25 4.76
C PHE A 112 2.09 7.56 5.54
N LEU A 113 1.60 7.51 6.78
CA LEU A 113 1.53 8.71 7.64
C LEU A 113 2.92 9.26 7.98
N GLY A 114 3.90 8.38 8.21
CA GLY A 114 5.29 8.77 8.39
C GLY A 114 5.89 9.45 7.16
N PHE A 115 5.48 9.03 5.96
CA PHE A 115 5.83 9.70 4.70
C PHE A 115 5.18 11.09 4.58
N ASP A 116 3.90 11.21 4.88
CA ASP A 116 3.16 12.49 4.81
C ASP A 116 3.74 13.54 5.77
N LEU A 117 4.10 13.12 7.00
CA LEU A 117 4.83 13.96 7.96
C LEU A 117 6.17 14.48 7.41
N GLN A 118 6.90 13.69 6.63
CA GLN A 118 8.15 14.12 6.00
C GLN A 118 7.93 15.13 4.86
N LEU A 119 6.77 15.07 4.20
CA LEU A 119 6.38 16.07 3.19
C LEU A 119 5.92 17.38 3.85
N ALA A 120 5.21 17.31 4.98
CA ALA A 120 4.61 18.46 5.67
C ALA A 120 5.60 19.29 6.51
N GLN A 121 6.83 18.81 6.76
CA GLN A 121 7.87 19.55 7.48
C GLN A 121 8.56 20.65 6.65
N TYR A 122 7.97 21.05 5.52
CA TYR A 122 8.49 22.06 4.60
C TYR A 122 7.36 22.88 3.96
#